data_AF-I0HP01-F1
#
_entry.id   AF-I0HP01-F1
#
_cell.length_a   1.000
_cell.length_b   1.000
_cell.length_c   1.000
_cell.angle_alpha   90.00
_cell.angle_beta   90.00
_cell.angle_gamma   90.00
#
_symmetry.space_group_name_H-M   'P 1'
#
loop_
_entity.id
_entity.type
_entity.pdbx_description
1 polymer ?
#
loop_
_entity_poly.entity_id
_entity_poly.type
_entity_poly.pdbx_seq_one_letter_code
_entity_poly.pdbx_strand_id
1 'polypeptide(L)'
;MLATLWADQLGAAGIATSVQRAYASGIAGEIPPDQSLPEVWVDDADRARAETLLAEWRHPPEHTWACPRCHEIVDGPFEQCWSCGAERPAA
;
A
#
# COMPACT_ATOMS: atom_id res chain seq x y z
N MET A 1 3.75 -12.86 -1.46
CA MET A 1 2.42 -12.36 -1.03
C MET A 1 2.35 -10.83 -1.06
N LEU A 2 3.31 -10.11 -0.46
CA LEU A 2 3.34 -8.63 -0.50
C LEU A 2 3.45 -8.03 -1.92
N ALA A 3 4.21 -8.66 -2.83
CA ALA A 3 4.34 -8.18 -4.21
C ALA A 3 2.99 -8.20 -4.97
N THR A 4 2.16 -9.22 -4.77
CA THR A 4 0.83 -9.32 -5.37
C THR A 4 -0.09 -8.21 -4.86
N LEU A 5 -0.05 -7.93 -3.55
CA LEU A 5 -0.85 -6.83 -2.98
C LEU A 5 -0.49 -5.48 -3.61
N TRP A 6 0.81 -5.18 -3.76
CA TRP A 6 1.24 -3.95 -4.41
C TRP A 6 0.89 -3.91 -5.90
N ALA A 7 1.03 -5.03 -6.60
CA ALA A 7 0.62 -5.14 -8.01
C ALA A 7 -0.88 -4.87 -8.18
N ASP A 8 -1.73 -5.44 -7.32
CA ASP A 8 -3.18 -5.22 -7.33
C ASP A 8 -3.53 -3.76 -7.01
N GLN A 9 -2.87 -3.16 -6.01
CA GLN A 9 -3.10 -1.77 -5.62
C GLN A 9 -2.69 -0.78 -6.72
N LEU A 10 -1.54 -1.01 -7.37
CA LEU A 10 -1.09 -0.24 -8.54
C LEU A 10 -2.03 -0.45 -9.74
N GLY A 11 -2.50 -1.68 -9.95
CA GLY A 11 -3.51 -2.02 -10.96
C GLY A 11 -4.82 -1.26 -10.76
N ALA A 12 -5.31 -1.18 -9.51
CA ALA A 12 -6.49 -0.39 -9.16
C ALA A 12 -6.30 1.13 -9.38
N ALA A 13 -5.06 1.62 -9.30
CA ALA A 13 -4.68 2.99 -9.66
C ALA A 13 -4.47 3.20 -11.18
N GLY A 14 -4.69 2.16 -12.00
CA GLY A 14 -4.57 2.21 -13.46
C GLY A 14 -3.14 2.10 -13.97
N ILE A 15 -2.22 1.50 -13.20
CA ILE A 15 -0.86 1.18 -13.64
C ILE A 15 -0.79 -0.31 -13.97
N ALA A 16 -0.44 -0.66 -15.20
CA ALA A 16 -0.26 -2.05 -15.59
C ALA A 16 0.94 -2.63 -14.86
N THR A 17 0.76 -3.78 -14.20
CA THR A 17 1.81 -4.43 -13.41
C THR A 17 1.91 -5.92 -13.69
N SER A 18 3.09 -6.49 -13.44
CA SER A 18 3.28 -7.94 -13.38
C SER A 18 4.13 -8.32 -12.18
N VAL A 19 3.88 -9.50 -11.60
CA VAL A 19 4.69 -10.03 -10.49
C VAL A 19 5.67 -11.05 -11.04
N GLN A 20 6.96 -10.76 -10.89
CA GLN A 20 8.03 -11.67 -11.26
C GLN A 20 8.56 -12.43 -10.06
N ARG A 21 9.07 -13.64 -10.31
CA ARG A 21 9.66 -14.53 -9.27
C ARG A 21 8.72 -14.75 -8.07
N ALA A 22 7.41 -14.82 -8.33
CA ALA A 22 6.38 -14.97 -7.31
C ALA A 22 6.61 -16.15 -6.34
N TYR A 23 7.25 -17.21 -6.83
CA TYR A 23 7.52 -18.46 -6.10
C TYR A 23 9.01 -18.72 -5.81
N ALA A 24 9.92 -17.80 -6.19
CA ALA A 24 11.36 -18.02 -6.04
C ALA A 24 11.81 -18.15 -4.58
N SER A 25 11.02 -17.62 -3.64
CA SER A 25 11.26 -17.80 -2.21
C SER A 25 11.22 -19.27 -1.78
N GLY A 26 10.52 -20.14 -2.52
CA GLY A 26 10.47 -21.57 -2.24
C GLY A 26 11.78 -22.32 -2.48
N ILE A 27 12.71 -21.71 -3.24
CA ILE A 27 14.05 -22.25 -3.53
C ILE A 27 15.16 -21.35 -2.98
N ALA A 28 14.88 -20.49 -1.99
CA ALA A 28 15.82 -19.49 -1.50
C ALA A 28 17.16 -20.04 -0.97
N GLY A 29 17.25 -21.34 -0.65
CA GLY A 29 18.52 -22.00 -0.27
C GLY A 29 19.40 -22.41 -1.46
N GLU A 30 18.84 -22.41 -2.67
CA GLU A 30 19.49 -22.88 -3.90
C GLU A 30 19.90 -21.73 -4.84
N ILE A 31 19.49 -20.50 -4.54
CA ILE A 31 19.76 -19.30 -5.33
C ILE A 31 20.27 -18.15 -4.45
N PRO A 32 20.93 -17.13 -5.02
CA PRO A 32 21.33 -15.94 -4.27
C PRO A 32 20.12 -15.29 -3.55
N PRO A 33 20.28 -14.84 -2.29
CA PRO A 33 19.17 -14.30 -1.50
C PRO A 33 18.43 -13.13 -2.16
N ASP A 34 19.14 -12.27 -2.87
CA ASP A 34 18.59 -11.13 -3.62
C ASP A 34 17.69 -11.55 -4.78
N GLN A 35 17.91 -12.74 -5.34
CA GLN A 35 17.11 -13.29 -6.46
C GLN A 35 15.91 -14.10 -5.97
N SER A 36 15.84 -14.39 -4.67
CA SER A 36 14.74 -15.16 -4.08
C SER A 36 13.49 -14.35 -3.78
N LEU A 37 13.58 -13.02 -3.89
CA LEU A 37 12.47 -12.12 -3.61
C LEU A 37 11.55 -11.94 -4.84
N PRO A 38 10.24 -11.84 -4.63
CA PRO A 38 9.31 -11.46 -5.68
C PRO A 38 9.47 -9.97 -6.02
N GLU A 39 9.28 -9.63 -7.29
CA GLU A 39 9.36 -8.25 -7.78
C GLU A 39 8.03 -7.82 -8.40
N VAL A 40 7.72 -6.52 -8.28
CA VAL A 40 6.65 -5.87 -9.04
C VAL A 40 7.29 -5.12 -10.20
N TRP A 41 6.86 -5.46 -11.41
CA TRP A 41 7.32 -4.85 -12.65
C TRP A 41 6.23 -3.95 -13.21
N VAL A 42 6.64 -2.81 -13.73
CA VAL A 42 5.81 -1.79 -14.38
C VAL A 42 6.53 -1.32 -15.65
N ASP A 43 5.81 -0.75 -16.60
CA ASP A 43 6.43 -0.09 -17.75
C ASP A 43 7.25 1.13 -17.28
N ASP A 44 8.36 1.41 -17.98
CA ASP A 44 9.25 2.53 -17.63
C ASP A 44 8.52 3.89 -17.61
N ALA A 45 7.50 4.04 -18.47
CA ALA A 45 6.67 5.24 -18.52
C ALA A 45 5.86 5.47 -17.23
N ASP A 46 5.49 4.40 -16.51
CA ASP A 46 4.73 4.46 -15.26
C ASP A 46 5.62 4.43 -14.01
N ARG A 47 6.94 4.20 -14.18
CA ARG A 47 7.87 4.00 -13.06
C ARG A 47 7.82 5.11 -12.01
N ALA A 48 7.93 6.35 -12.44
CA ALA A 48 7.94 7.50 -11.53
C ALA A 48 6.60 7.64 -10.77
N ARG A 49 5.48 7.43 -11.48
CA ARG A 49 4.15 7.49 -10.89
C ARG A 49 3.92 6.37 -9.88
N ALA A 50 4.35 5.15 -10.20
CA ALA A 50 4.28 4.01 -9.30
C ALA A 50 5.10 4.26 -8.01
N GLU A 51 6.32 4.81 -8.14
CA GLU A 51 7.15 5.17 -6.99
C GLU A 51 6.50 6.24 -6.09
N THR A 52 5.89 7.26 -6.68
CA THR A 52 5.14 8.28 -5.93
C THR A 52 4.00 7.67 -5.13
N LEU A 53 3.14 6.86 -5.77
CA LEU A 53 2.01 6.21 -5.10
C LEU A 53 2.48 5.26 -3.99
N LEU A 54 3.52 4.47 -4.23
CA LEU A 54 4.09 3.58 -3.22
C LEU A 54 4.65 4.35 -2.03
N ALA A 55 5.25 5.52 -2.24
CA ALA A 55 5.72 6.38 -1.16
C ALA A 55 4.55 6.94 -0.33
N GLU A 56 3.50 7.43 -0.98
CA GLU A 56 2.28 7.94 -0.34
C GLU A 56 1.59 6.86 0.50
N TRP A 57 1.43 5.66 -0.04
CA TRP A 57 0.76 4.56 0.66
C TRP A 57 1.58 3.99 1.83
N ARG A 58 2.90 4.07 1.76
CA ARG A 58 3.78 3.69 2.87
C ARG A 58 3.79 4.72 4.00
N HIS A 59 3.42 5.96 3.70
CA HIS A 59 3.44 7.09 4.62
C HIS A 59 2.13 7.88 4.51
N PRO A 60 0.98 7.26 4.82
CA PRO A 60 -0.30 7.95 4.74
C PRO A 60 -0.32 9.15 5.70
N PRO A 61 -1.00 10.25 5.36
CA PRO A 61 -1.08 11.41 6.22
C PRO A 61 -1.76 11.03 7.54
N GLU A 62 -1.19 11.46 8.66
CA GLU A 62 -1.73 11.24 9.99
C GLU A 62 -2.53 12.46 10.44
N HIS A 63 -3.71 12.20 11.01
CA HIS A 63 -4.61 13.21 11.50
C HIS A 63 -5.09 12.86 12.91
N THR A 64 -5.13 13.86 13.79
CA THR A 64 -5.80 13.75 15.09
C THR A 64 -7.09 14.55 15.04
N TRP A 65 -8.25 13.90 15.25
CA TRP A 65 -9.55 14.55 15.19
C TRP A 65 -10.53 13.98 16.22
N ALA A 66 -11.47 14.81 16.66
CA ALA A 66 -12.54 14.38 17.57
C ALA A 66 -13.77 13.94 16.78
N CYS A 67 -14.27 12.74 17.04
CA CYS A 67 -15.46 12.21 16.38
C CYS A 67 -16.70 13.07 16.70
N PRO A 68 -17.45 13.57 15.70
CA PRO A 68 -18.61 14.42 15.94
C PRO A 68 -19.81 13.64 16.53
N ARG A 69 -19.76 12.29 16.56
CA ARG A 69 -20.84 11.44 17.03
C ARG A 69 -20.62 10.89 18.44
N CYS A 70 -19.42 10.38 18.74
CA CYS A 70 -19.09 9.77 20.03
C CYS A 70 -18.01 10.51 20.82
N HIS A 71 -17.46 11.60 20.26
CA HIS A 71 -16.40 12.42 20.86
C HIS A 71 -15.07 11.71 21.15
N GLU A 72 -14.90 10.50 20.62
CA GLU A 72 -13.62 9.78 20.67
C GLU A 72 -12.52 10.56 19.92
N ILE A 73 -11.29 10.52 20.45
CA ILE A 73 -10.13 11.07 19.76
C ILE A 73 -9.58 10.00 18.83
N VAL A 74 -9.72 10.23 17.54
CA VAL A 74 -9.16 9.37 16.49
C VAL A 74 -7.80 9.91 16.11
N ASP A 75 -6.78 9.05 16.14
CA ASP A 75 -5.39 9.41 15.87
C ASP A 75 -4.78 8.44 14.84
N GLY A 76 -4.03 8.98 13.88
CA GLY A 76 -3.41 8.24 12.78
C GLY A 76 -4.09 8.49 11.42
N PRO A 77 -3.87 7.61 10.42
CA PRO A 77 -4.31 7.82 9.04
C PRO A 77 -5.79 7.44 8.81
N PHE A 78 -6.63 7.57 9.84
CA PHE A 78 -8.01 7.06 9.80
C PHE A 78 -9.00 8.16 9.39
N GLU A 79 -9.67 7.92 8.26
CA GLU A 79 -10.78 8.73 7.78
C GLU A 79 -12.13 8.32 8.40
N GLN A 80 -12.16 7.30 9.26
CA GLN A 80 -13.35 6.84 9.97
C GLN A 80 -13.06 6.61 11.46
N CYS A 81 -14.02 6.95 12.31
CA CYS A 81 -13.92 6.71 13.74
C CYS A 81 -13.99 5.21 14.05
N TRP A 82 -12.95 4.67 14.68
CA TRP A 82 -12.87 3.25 15.07
C TRP A 82 -13.95 2.85 16.09
N SER A 83 -14.45 3.79 16.89
CA SER A 83 -15.45 3.54 17.93
C SER A 83 -16.89 3.47 17.38
N CYS A 84 -17.25 4.34 16.42
CA CYS A 84 -18.64 4.45 15.95
C CYS A 84 -18.84 4.44 14.43
N GLY A 85 -17.76 4.31 13.64
CA GLY A 85 -17.78 4.29 12.18
C GLY A 85 -18.18 5.61 11.49
N ALA A 86 -18.20 6.74 12.22
CA ALA A 86 -18.49 8.04 11.60
C ALA A 86 -17.30 8.50 10.74
N GLU A 87 -17.57 9.08 9.57
CA GLU A 87 -16.53 9.65 8.71
C GLU A 87 -15.92 10.90 9.34
N ARG A 88 -14.63 11.11 9.07
CA ARG A 88 -13.93 12.34 9.43
C ARG A 88 -14.60 13.52 8.73
N PRO A 89 -14.96 14.60 9.45
CA PRO A 89 -15.47 15.80 8.81
C PRO A 89 -14.46 16.32 7.79
N ALA A 90 -14.91 16.58 6.56
CA ALA A 90 -14.14 17.37 5.61
C ALA A 90 -13.96 18.78 6.20
N ALA A 91 -12.72 19.29 6.15
CA ALA A 91 -12.41 20.66 6.57
C ALA A 91 -13.05 21.69 5.63
#